data_AF-A0AA36CCI1-F1
#
_entry.id   AF-A0AA36CCI1-F1
#
_cell.length_a   1.000
_cell.length_b   1.000
_cell.length_c   1.000
_cell.angle_alpha   90.00
_cell.angle_beta   90.00
_cell.angle_gamma   90.00
#
_symmetry.space_group_name_H-M   'P 1'
#
loop_
_entity.id
_entity.type
_entity.pdbx_description
1 polymer ?
#
loop_
_entity_poly.entity_id
_entity_poly.type
_entity_poly.pdbx_seq_one_letter_code
_entity_poly.pdbx_strand_id
1 'polypeptide(L)'
;MVTLDSNDHYEHLGVPTGYYQGSSAEKTINKMHQCLDKIHNSLLAPWQKADAVKTFILPCIGFHLKNGHVEKKKHLIPFDKKLKKYGKMWLNLPSQASPEVLYLPNEMGGLGFIQTKTLADVMQLVHAVQLLESTDLGPMTAQLLRTAVQKKIKRAPTDSEVADYLNQKLDGAFETYYADTRNMWTRVRQATGRLVKTDKLDVKWTWANDKIQLLVLGCGVTKKTCEKMLKGAVHQAQLVHLTAKKIHNHAITLRHNAIVDRLINAIKLPDTTTKYVNVKIPGTDGQLRPDLALIDHVKKRVTIVDVTMSFENYDLSVFESARDGKLRKYADIFNKFNADGYDTFLGAFIVGPLGGWDQGNEVVLRRLAISVKYAGLMKKLMVADAVRWSKDIYIEHVCGQRQYQA
;
A
#
# COMPACT_ATOMS: atom_id res chain seq x y z
N MET A 1 -40.68 -25.40 20.58
CA MET A 1 -39.93 -24.84 19.42
C MET A 1 -40.90 -24.83 18.26
N VAL A 2 -41.24 -23.65 17.71
CA VAL A 2 -42.12 -23.58 16.53
C VAL A 2 -41.33 -24.14 15.35
N THR A 3 -41.81 -25.23 14.75
CA THR A 3 -41.29 -25.77 13.50
C THR A 3 -41.72 -24.88 12.35
N LEU A 4 -40.74 -24.35 11.60
CA LEU A 4 -40.99 -23.52 10.42
C LEU A 4 -41.28 -24.43 9.22
N ASP A 5 -42.34 -24.14 8.47
CA ASP A 5 -42.60 -24.80 7.19
C ASP A 5 -41.63 -24.32 6.10
N SER A 6 -41.60 -25.00 4.96
CA SER A 6 -40.66 -24.74 3.85
C SER A 6 -40.75 -23.34 3.24
N ASN A 7 -41.86 -22.63 3.45
CA ASN A 7 -42.05 -21.24 3.01
C ASN A 7 -41.93 -20.23 4.17
N ASP A 8 -41.85 -20.70 5.40
CA ASP A 8 -41.79 -19.83 6.57
C ASP A 8 -40.37 -19.32 6.79
N HIS A 9 -40.30 -18.07 7.22
CA HIS A 9 -39.08 -17.44 7.68
C HIS A 9 -39.41 -16.50 8.83
N TYR A 10 -38.45 -16.33 9.74
CA TYR A 10 -38.51 -15.29 10.76
C TYR A 10 -37.35 -14.33 10.57
N GLU A 11 -37.54 -13.07 10.89
CA GLU A 11 -36.46 -12.08 10.83
C GLU A 11 -35.68 -12.07 12.14
N HIS A 12 -34.38 -12.40 12.06
CA HIS A 12 -33.47 -12.22 13.17
C HIS A 12 -32.59 -10.99 12.90
N LEU A 13 -32.84 -9.90 13.62
CA LEU A 13 -32.11 -8.63 13.47
C LEU A 13 -32.03 -8.14 12.01
N GLY A 14 -33.15 -8.27 11.28
CA GLY A 14 -33.24 -7.86 9.86
C GLY A 14 -32.54 -8.80 8.88
N VAL A 15 -32.18 -10.02 9.30
CA VAL A 15 -31.75 -11.11 8.43
C VAL A 15 -32.84 -12.19 8.41
N PRO A 16 -33.41 -12.53 7.24
CA PRO A 16 -34.39 -13.60 7.16
C PRO A 16 -33.72 -14.94 7.46
N THR A 17 -34.25 -15.65 8.45
CA THR A 17 -33.79 -16.97 8.90
C THR A 17 -34.89 -18.00 8.64
N GLY A 18 -34.60 -18.99 7.81
CA GLY A 18 -35.55 -19.99 7.33
C GLY A 18 -35.11 -20.55 5.98
N TYR A 19 -36.00 -21.25 5.28
CA TYR A 19 -35.74 -21.75 3.93
C TYR A 19 -35.77 -20.63 2.86
N TYR A 20 -36.39 -19.49 3.18
CA TYR A 20 -36.44 -18.31 2.34
C TYR A 20 -35.08 -17.57 2.28
N GLN A 21 -34.61 -17.26 1.06
CA GLN A 21 -33.34 -16.57 0.81
C GLN A 21 -33.54 -15.12 0.33
N GLY A 22 -34.24 -14.31 1.14
CA GLY A 22 -34.40 -12.88 0.88
C GLY A 22 -33.08 -12.09 0.92
N SER A 23 -33.04 -10.97 0.20
CA SER A 23 -31.96 -9.98 0.28
C SER A 23 -32.08 -9.23 1.61
N SER A 24 -30.96 -9.03 2.30
CA SER A 24 -30.92 -8.31 3.59
C SER A 24 -30.10 -7.03 3.47
N ALA A 25 -30.20 -6.17 4.48
CA ALA A 25 -29.37 -4.98 4.68
C ALA A 25 -29.67 -3.74 3.81
N GLU A 26 -30.70 -3.75 2.96
CA GLU A 26 -31.02 -2.58 2.12
C GLU A 26 -31.22 -1.29 2.94
N LYS A 27 -31.99 -1.36 4.03
CA LYS A 27 -32.17 -0.25 4.99
C LYS A 27 -30.83 0.23 5.58
N THR A 28 -29.98 -0.70 5.99
CA THR A 28 -28.66 -0.42 6.56
C THR A 28 -27.75 0.26 5.55
N ILE A 29 -27.74 -0.20 4.29
CA ILE A 29 -26.90 0.37 3.23
C ILE A 29 -27.38 1.76 2.81
N ASN A 30 -28.70 1.98 2.76
CA ASN A 30 -29.26 3.32 2.54
C ASN A 30 -28.83 4.30 3.64
N LYS A 31 -28.86 3.87 4.90
CA LYS A 31 -28.32 4.66 6.03
C LYS A 31 -26.82 4.90 5.89
N MET A 32 -26.04 3.91 5.46
CA MET A 32 -24.60 4.08 5.19
C MET A 32 -24.35 5.14 4.12
N HIS A 33 -25.13 5.17 3.04
CA HIS A 33 -25.04 6.20 2.01
C HIS A 33 -25.32 7.61 2.56
N GLN A 34 -26.39 7.75 3.36
CA GLN A 34 -26.74 9.03 3.99
C GLN A 34 -25.68 9.51 4.97
N CYS A 35 -25.15 8.62 5.81
CA CYS A 35 -24.07 8.95 6.73
C CYS A 35 -22.79 9.35 5.98
N LEU A 36 -22.48 8.66 4.88
CA LEU A 36 -21.32 8.99 4.05
C LEU A 36 -21.46 10.38 3.43
N ASP A 37 -22.65 10.78 3.00
CA ASP A 37 -22.93 12.14 2.51
C ASP A 37 -22.71 13.20 3.59
N LYS A 38 -23.20 12.94 4.81
CA LYS A 38 -22.99 13.84 5.95
C LYS A 38 -21.52 14.02 6.28
N ILE A 39 -20.74 12.92 6.30
CA ILE A 39 -19.28 12.99 6.53
C ILE A 39 -18.61 13.76 5.40
N HIS A 40 -18.96 13.49 4.14
CA HIS A 40 -18.37 14.16 3.00
C HIS A 40 -18.55 15.69 3.06
N ASN A 41 -19.77 16.14 3.37
CA ASN A 41 -20.15 17.55 3.44
C ASN A 41 -19.72 18.25 4.74
N SER A 42 -19.20 17.52 5.72
CA SER A 42 -18.71 18.11 6.97
C SER A 42 -17.41 18.90 6.78
N LEU A 43 -17.12 19.78 7.72
CA LEU A 43 -15.86 20.54 7.82
C LEU A 43 -14.72 19.73 8.45
N LEU A 44 -14.89 18.41 8.63
CA LEU A 44 -13.86 17.53 9.18
C LEU A 44 -12.63 17.50 8.27
N ALA A 45 -11.46 17.36 8.87
CA ALA A 45 -10.23 17.12 8.13
C ALA A 45 -10.27 15.76 7.40
N PRO A 46 -9.51 15.58 6.30
CA PRO A 46 -9.52 14.33 5.53
C PRO A 46 -9.31 13.06 6.37
N TRP A 47 -8.39 13.09 7.33
CA TRP A 47 -8.12 11.94 8.21
C TRP A 47 -9.28 11.67 9.17
N GLN A 48 -9.95 12.70 9.68
CA GLN A 48 -11.13 12.57 10.54
C GLN A 48 -12.32 11.99 9.76
N LYS A 49 -12.50 12.38 8.49
CA LYS A 49 -13.52 11.79 7.62
C LYS A 49 -13.28 10.30 7.41
N ALA A 50 -12.02 9.93 7.13
CA ALA A 50 -11.66 8.53 6.95
C ALA A 50 -11.85 7.70 8.23
N ASP A 51 -11.45 8.24 9.38
CA ASP A 51 -11.67 7.59 10.67
C ASP A 51 -13.16 7.40 10.97
N ALA A 52 -13.98 8.43 10.77
CA ALA A 52 -15.43 8.35 10.97
C ALA A 52 -16.10 7.27 10.07
N VAL A 53 -15.65 7.11 8.83
CA VAL A 53 -16.15 6.02 7.95
C VAL A 53 -15.80 4.65 8.53
N LYS A 54 -14.55 4.44 8.97
CA LYS A 54 -14.09 3.17 9.53
C LYS A 54 -14.78 2.82 10.85
N THR A 55 -15.07 3.82 11.66
CA THR A 55 -15.64 3.65 13.00
C THR A 55 -17.16 3.51 12.96
N PHE A 56 -17.86 4.31 12.13
CA PHE A 56 -19.32 4.41 12.21
C PHE A 56 -20.07 3.81 11.01
N ILE A 57 -19.45 3.71 9.83
CA ILE A 57 -20.17 3.31 8.61
C ILE A 57 -19.87 1.86 8.24
N LEU A 58 -18.59 1.51 8.06
CA LEU A 58 -18.20 0.16 7.64
C LEU A 58 -18.63 -0.95 8.63
N PRO A 59 -18.61 -0.75 9.97
CA PRO A 59 -19.04 -1.79 10.90
C PRO A 59 -20.54 -2.12 10.82
N CYS A 60 -21.38 -1.16 10.42
CA CYS A 60 -22.84 -1.33 10.39
C CYS A 60 -23.31 -2.49 9.50
N ILE A 61 -22.55 -2.83 8.46
CA ILE A 61 -22.94 -3.89 7.52
C ILE A 61 -22.43 -5.27 7.94
N GLY A 62 -21.51 -5.35 8.91
CA GLY A 62 -20.77 -6.58 9.24
C GLY A 62 -21.69 -7.76 9.58
N PHE A 63 -22.74 -7.53 10.39
CA PHE A 63 -23.71 -8.56 10.74
C PHE A 63 -24.42 -9.16 9.52
N HIS A 64 -24.86 -8.31 8.59
CA HIS A 64 -25.54 -8.77 7.38
C HIS A 64 -24.60 -9.45 6.39
N LEU A 65 -23.34 -8.99 6.28
CA LEU A 65 -22.34 -9.64 5.44
C LEU A 65 -21.98 -11.04 5.93
N LYS A 66 -22.06 -11.25 7.25
CA LYS A 66 -21.74 -12.53 7.90
C LYS A 66 -22.90 -13.51 7.82
N ASN A 67 -24.10 -13.07 8.25
CA ASN A 67 -25.24 -13.96 8.48
C ASN A 67 -26.28 -13.93 7.35
N GLY A 68 -26.31 -12.86 6.55
CA GLY A 68 -27.33 -12.64 5.53
C GLY A 68 -26.87 -12.95 4.10
N HIS A 69 -27.77 -12.65 3.15
CA HIS A 69 -27.43 -12.52 1.74
C HIS A 69 -27.52 -11.05 1.36
N VAL A 70 -26.42 -10.49 0.85
CA VAL A 70 -26.36 -9.10 0.38
C VAL A 70 -25.92 -9.09 -1.07
N GLU A 71 -26.75 -8.52 -1.94
CA GLU A 71 -26.47 -8.47 -3.37
C GLU A 71 -25.35 -7.46 -3.68
N LYS A 72 -24.18 -7.99 -4.03
CA LYS A 72 -22.98 -7.17 -4.29
C LYS A 72 -23.20 -6.12 -5.38
N LYS A 73 -23.80 -6.52 -6.51
CA LYS A 73 -23.99 -5.65 -7.69
C LYS A 73 -24.96 -4.50 -7.41
N LYS A 74 -26.07 -4.80 -6.71
CA LYS A 74 -27.14 -3.84 -6.44
C LYS A 74 -26.76 -2.85 -5.34
N HIS A 75 -26.06 -3.31 -4.30
CA HIS A 75 -25.87 -2.48 -3.10
C HIS A 75 -24.40 -2.17 -2.76
N LEU A 76 -23.51 -3.17 -2.68
CA LEU A 76 -22.14 -2.97 -2.19
C LEU A 76 -21.25 -2.23 -3.20
N ILE A 77 -21.33 -2.59 -4.49
CA ILE A 77 -20.52 -1.95 -5.53
C ILE A 77 -20.87 -0.45 -5.70
N PRO A 78 -22.14 -0.04 -5.73
CA PRO A 78 -22.50 1.38 -5.72
C PRO A 78 -21.97 2.14 -4.50
N PHE A 79 -22.05 1.55 -3.30
CA PHE A 79 -21.47 2.14 -2.09
C PHE A 79 -19.95 2.31 -2.22
N ASP A 80 -19.23 1.27 -2.64
CA ASP A 80 -17.78 1.31 -2.85
C ASP A 80 -17.37 2.37 -3.88
N LYS A 81 -18.14 2.53 -4.97
CA LYS A 81 -17.90 3.58 -5.98
C LYS A 81 -18.03 4.97 -5.37
N LYS A 82 -19.05 5.20 -4.53
CA LYS A 82 -19.28 6.48 -3.86
C LYS A 82 -18.19 6.78 -2.84
N LEU A 83 -17.85 5.80 -1.98
CA LEU A 83 -16.76 5.91 -1.00
C LEU A 83 -15.43 6.20 -1.68
N LYS A 84 -15.12 5.50 -2.78
CA LYS A 84 -13.92 5.75 -3.58
C LYS A 84 -13.88 7.18 -4.13
N LYS A 85 -14.99 7.67 -4.68
CA LYS A 85 -15.07 9.05 -5.21
C LYS A 85 -14.76 10.06 -4.10
N TYR A 86 -15.43 9.95 -2.95
CA TYR A 86 -15.21 10.87 -1.84
C TYR A 86 -13.82 10.74 -1.22
N GLY A 87 -13.31 9.52 -1.04
CA GLY A 87 -11.97 9.29 -0.53
C GLY A 87 -10.89 9.95 -1.39
N LYS A 88 -11.00 9.87 -2.72
CA LYS A 88 -10.09 10.60 -3.62
C LYS A 88 -10.18 12.11 -3.47
N MET A 89 -11.41 12.65 -3.36
CA MET A 89 -11.61 14.08 -3.14
C MET A 89 -11.00 14.56 -1.82
N TRP A 90 -11.13 13.76 -0.74
CA TRP A 90 -10.54 14.09 0.56
C TRP A 90 -9.02 14.17 0.52
N LEU A 91 -8.38 13.35 -0.32
CA LEU A 91 -6.93 13.35 -0.53
C LEU A 91 -6.46 14.29 -1.65
N ASN A 92 -7.38 15.06 -2.25
CA ASN A 92 -7.12 15.90 -3.42
C ASN A 92 -6.47 15.11 -4.59
N LEU A 93 -6.89 13.86 -4.77
CA LEU A 93 -6.37 12.98 -5.82
C LEU A 93 -7.18 13.13 -7.12
N PRO A 94 -6.53 13.09 -8.29
CA PRO A 94 -7.22 13.02 -9.58
C PRO A 94 -8.19 11.84 -9.65
N SER A 95 -9.25 11.98 -10.46
CA SER A 95 -10.21 10.90 -10.69
C SER A 95 -9.56 9.62 -11.23
N GLN A 96 -8.50 9.76 -12.02
CA GLN A 96 -7.69 8.68 -12.60
C GLN A 96 -6.68 8.06 -11.62
N ALA A 97 -6.42 8.71 -10.48
CA ALA A 97 -5.49 8.17 -9.48
C ALA A 97 -5.91 6.76 -9.06
N SER A 98 -4.96 5.90 -8.80
CA SER A 98 -5.29 4.52 -8.50
C SER A 98 -5.91 4.39 -7.10
N PRO A 99 -6.84 3.44 -6.91
CA PRO A 99 -7.65 3.40 -5.71
C PRO A 99 -6.93 2.75 -4.53
N GLU A 100 -5.78 2.10 -4.73
CA GLU A 100 -5.00 1.39 -3.69
C GLU A 100 -4.65 2.32 -2.54
N VAL A 101 -4.37 3.60 -2.79
CA VAL A 101 -4.09 4.61 -1.75
C VAL A 101 -5.22 4.71 -0.71
N LEU A 102 -6.47 4.48 -1.12
CA LEU A 102 -7.61 4.48 -0.19
C LEU A 102 -7.66 3.21 0.68
N TYR A 103 -7.07 2.13 0.20
CA TYR A 103 -7.16 0.81 0.80
C TYR A 103 -5.88 0.36 1.51
N LEU A 104 -4.76 1.07 1.32
CA LEU A 104 -3.55 0.84 2.09
C LEU A 104 -3.78 1.09 3.58
N PRO A 105 -3.07 0.38 4.48
CA PRO A 105 -3.08 0.69 5.91
C PRO A 105 -2.67 2.13 6.20
N ASN A 106 -3.12 2.66 7.34
CA ASN A 106 -2.74 4.00 7.80
C ASN A 106 -1.22 4.12 7.98
N GLU A 107 -0.58 3.04 8.45
CA GLU A 107 0.85 2.94 8.71
C GLU A 107 1.67 3.07 7.41
N MET A 108 1.05 2.77 6.26
CA MET A 108 1.65 2.87 4.93
C MET A 108 1.15 4.12 4.17
N GLY A 109 0.56 5.09 4.87
CA GLY A 109 0.08 6.34 4.29
C GLY A 109 -1.26 6.24 3.54
N GLY A 110 -2.02 5.15 3.72
CA GLY A 110 -3.37 4.99 3.17
C GLY A 110 -4.49 5.41 4.10
N LEU A 111 -5.75 5.31 3.63
CA LEU A 111 -6.93 5.57 4.47
C LEU A 111 -7.42 4.34 5.25
N GLY A 112 -6.92 3.14 4.93
CA GLY A 112 -7.30 1.89 5.58
C GLY A 112 -8.70 1.40 5.27
N PHE A 113 -9.30 1.81 4.15
CA PHE A 113 -10.62 1.28 3.77
C PHE A 113 -10.52 -0.15 3.24
N ILE A 114 -11.61 -0.90 3.40
CA ILE A 114 -11.81 -2.18 2.74
C ILE A 114 -13.07 -2.05 1.90
N GLN A 115 -12.98 -2.44 0.62
CA GLN A 115 -14.13 -2.47 -0.27
C GLN A 115 -15.19 -3.40 0.33
N THR A 116 -16.43 -2.93 0.45
CA THR A 116 -17.52 -3.70 1.06
C THR A 116 -17.82 -4.98 0.27
N LYS A 117 -17.60 -5.00 -1.05
CA LYS A 117 -17.70 -6.23 -1.86
C LYS A 117 -16.69 -7.32 -1.45
N THR A 118 -15.47 -6.93 -1.06
CA THR A 118 -14.38 -7.82 -0.64
C THR A 118 -14.54 -8.16 0.83
N LEU A 119 -14.95 -7.20 1.66
CA LEU A 119 -15.33 -7.42 3.04
C LEU A 119 -16.44 -8.49 3.14
N ALA A 120 -17.39 -8.52 2.20
CA ALA A 120 -18.41 -9.55 2.15
C ALA A 120 -17.81 -10.96 2.00
N ASP A 121 -16.80 -11.14 1.14
CA ASP A 121 -16.13 -12.44 1.00
C ASP A 121 -15.31 -12.78 2.25
N VAL A 122 -14.60 -11.80 2.83
CA VAL A 122 -13.87 -11.96 4.09
C VAL A 122 -14.82 -12.41 5.22
N MET A 123 -15.98 -11.78 5.36
CA MET A 123 -16.96 -12.14 6.40
C MET A 123 -17.57 -13.53 6.21
N GLN A 124 -17.71 -14.02 4.97
CA GLN A 124 -18.15 -15.40 4.72
C GLN A 124 -17.12 -16.43 5.19
N LEU A 125 -15.82 -16.17 4.96
CA LEU A 125 -14.75 -17.04 5.47
C LEU A 125 -14.65 -16.98 7.00
N VAL A 126 -14.73 -15.79 7.59
CA VAL A 126 -14.74 -15.60 9.05
C VAL A 126 -15.89 -16.37 9.69
N HIS A 127 -17.09 -16.30 9.11
CA HIS A 127 -18.24 -17.05 9.61
C HIS A 127 -18.01 -18.56 9.56
N ALA A 128 -17.44 -19.06 8.45
CA ALA A 128 -17.13 -20.47 8.28
C ALA A 128 -16.15 -20.98 9.33
N VAL A 129 -15.04 -20.27 9.57
CA VAL A 129 -14.06 -20.63 10.60
C VAL A 129 -14.70 -20.64 11.98
N GLN A 130 -15.52 -19.63 12.31
CA GLN A 130 -16.19 -19.55 13.60
C GLN A 130 -17.18 -20.69 13.84
N LEU A 131 -17.88 -21.15 12.80
CA LEU A 131 -18.78 -22.31 12.90
C LEU A 131 -18.02 -23.62 13.05
N LEU A 132 -16.93 -23.81 12.29
CA LEU A 132 -16.08 -25.00 12.36
C LEU A 132 -15.36 -25.14 13.71
N GLU A 133 -14.95 -24.03 14.33
CA GLU A 133 -14.32 -24.00 15.66
C GLU A 133 -15.31 -23.78 16.82
N SER A 134 -16.62 -23.82 16.54
CA SER A 134 -17.63 -23.80 17.59
C SER A 134 -17.55 -25.09 18.41
N THR A 135 -17.63 -24.99 19.73
CA THR A 135 -17.66 -26.14 20.63
C THR A 135 -18.89 -27.00 20.38
N ASP A 136 -20.03 -26.35 20.16
CA ASP A 136 -21.33 -27.01 20.15
C ASP A 136 -21.75 -27.38 18.73
N LEU A 137 -21.45 -26.49 17.77
CA LEU A 137 -21.88 -26.64 16.37
C LEU A 137 -20.78 -27.19 15.46
N GLY A 138 -19.52 -27.25 15.90
CA GLY A 138 -18.37 -27.63 15.07
C GLY A 138 -18.53 -29.00 14.40
N PRO A 139 -18.81 -30.08 15.15
CA PRO A 139 -18.98 -31.41 14.58
C PRO A 139 -20.13 -31.48 13.55
N MET A 140 -21.28 -30.88 13.88
CA MET A 140 -22.44 -30.82 12.98
C MET A 140 -22.13 -30.02 11.71
N THR A 141 -21.45 -28.88 11.86
CA THR A 141 -21.02 -28.00 10.76
C THR A 141 -20.06 -28.71 9.81
N ALA A 142 -19.08 -29.43 10.35
CA ALA A 142 -18.14 -30.23 9.56
C ALA A 142 -18.86 -31.36 8.80
N GLN A 143 -19.84 -32.00 9.43
CA GLN A 143 -20.66 -33.03 8.76
C GLN A 143 -21.51 -32.43 7.63
N LEU A 144 -22.13 -31.25 7.83
CA LEU A 144 -22.88 -30.54 6.80
C LEU A 144 -21.99 -30.15 5.60
N LEU A 145 -20.75 -29.77 5.86
CA LEU A 145 -19.75 -29.53 4.80
C LEU A 145 -19.49 -30.82 4.01
N ARG A 146 -19.20 -31.93 4.68
CA ARG A 146 -19.00 -33.23 4.02
C ARG A 146 -20.23 -33.65 3.20
N THR A 147 -21.45 -33.44 3.72
CA THR A 147 -22.68 -33.69 2.96
C THR A 147 -22.80 -32.79 1.71
N ALA A 148 -22.41 -31.52 1.80
CA ALA A 148 -22.40 -30.63 0.64
C ALA A 148 -21.43 -31.10 -0.44
N VAL A 149 -20.24 -31.57 -0.05
CA VAL A 149 -19.25 -32.13 -0.98
C VAL A 149 -19.74 -33.45 -1.56
N GLN A 150 -20.25 -34.36 -0.73
CA GLN A 150 -20.83 -35.64 -1.15
C GLN A 150 -21.94 -35.47 -2.18
N LYS A 151 -22.84 -34.49 -1.98
CA LYS A 151 -23.91 -34.16 -2.94
C LYS A 151 -23.37 -33.74 -4.30
N LYS A 152 -22.18 -33.10 -4.33
CA LYS A 152 -21.52 -32.66 -5.56
C LYS A 152 -20.77 -33.79 -6.25
N ILE A 153 -20.00 -34.60 -5.53
CA ILE A 153 -19.18 -35.68 -6.11
C ILE A 153 -19.91 -37.03 -6.22
N LYS A 154 -21.13 -37.15 -5.67
CA LYS A 154 -21.98 -38.35 -5.66
C LYS A 154 -21.39 -39.59 -4.95
N ARG A 155 -20.35 -39.40 -4.13
CA ARG A 155 -19.74 -40.42 -3.27
C ARG A 155 -19.21 -39.82 -1.98
N ALA A 156 -18.80 -40.66 -1.03
CA ALA A 156 -18.15 -40.19 0.19
C ALA A 156 -16.85 -39.42 -0.15
N PRO A 157 -16.68 -38.19 0.37
CA PRO A 157 -15.49 -37.37 0.10
C PRO A 157 -14.33 -37.75 1.02
N THR A 158 -13.12 -37.66 0.50
CA THR A 158 -11.89 -37.68 1.31
C THR A 158 -11.64 -36.31 1.94
N ASP A 159 -10.81 -36.25 2.97
CA ASP A 159 -10.45 -34.99 3.64
C ASP A 159 -9.81 -33.98 2.69
N SER A 160 -8.92 -34.45 1.80
CA SER A 160 -8.33 -33.62 0.75
C SER A 160 -9.39 -33.03 -0.18
N GLU A 161 -10.39 -33.82 -0.58
CA GLU A 161 -11.48 -33.36 -1.45
C GLU A 161 -12.38 -32.32 -0.78
N VAL A 162 -12.56 -32.39 0.54
CA VAL A 162 -13.30 -31.37 1.29
C VAL A 162 -12.55 -30.03 1.26
N ALA A 163 -11.23 -30.04 1.42
CA ALA A 163 -10.41 -28.83 1.29
C ALA A 163 -10.41 -28.30 -0.16
N ASP A 164 -10.22 -29.19 -1.14
CA ASP A 164 -10.22 -28.84 -2.57
C ASP A 164 -11.55 -28.23 -3.03
N TYR A 165 -12.67 -28.71 -2.48
CA TYR A 165 -13.98 -28.11 -2.69
C TYR A 165 -14.01 -26.63 -2.26
N LEU A 166 -13.55 -26.33 -1.03
CA LEU A 166 -13.52 -24.94 -0.52
C LEU A 166 -12.50 -24.06 -1.24
N ASN A 167 -11.41 -24.65 -1.74
CA ASN A 167 -10.41 -23.98 -2.58
C ASN A 167 -10.89 -23.73 -4.02
N GLN A 168 -12.11 -24.13 -4.37
CA GLN A 168 -12.70 -23.96 -5.70
C GLN A 168 -11.86 -24.61 -6.81
N LYS A 169 -11.27 -25.77 -6.52
CA LYS A 169 -10.59 -26.61 -7.50
C LYS A 169 -11.60 -27.17 -8.52
N LEU A 170 -11.14 -27.41 -9.74
CA LEU A 170 -11.97 -27.84 -10.87
C LEU A 170 -11.48 -29.14 -11.54
N ASP A 171 -10.42 -29.74 -11.02
CA ASP A 171 -9.82 -30.98 -11.54
C ASP A 171 -10.29 -32.21 -10.74
N GLY A 172 -10.00 -33.40 -11.27
CA GLY A 172 -10.27 -34.69 -10.63
C GLY A 172 -11.75 -34.87 -10.26
N ALA A 173 -12.02 -35.03 -8.97
CA ALA A 173 -13.37 -35.29 -8.44
C ALA A 173 -14.39 -34.17 -8.73
N PHE A 174 -13.95 -33.00 -9.21
CA PHE A 174 -14.80 -31.85 -9.52
C PHE A 174 -14.91 -31.53 -11.02
N GLU A 175 -14.39 -32.38 -11.91
CA GLU A 175 -14.47 -32.20 -13.37
C GLU A 175 -15.92 -32.27 -13.90
N THR A 176 -16.74 -33.14 -13.31
CA THR A 176 -18.15 -33.26 -13.69
C THR A 176 -18.99 -32.14 -13.07
N TYR A 177 -19.64 -31.35 -13.93
CA TYR A 177 -20.42 -30.18 -13.51
C TYR A 177 -21.84 -30.57 -13.04
N TYR A 178 -21.98 -30.88 -11.75
CA TYR A 178 -23.31 -30.95 -11.11
C TYR A 178 -23.72 -29.59 -10.57
N ALA A 179 -25.01 -29.22 -10.78
CA ALA A 179 -25.58 -27.99 -10.26
C ALA A 179 -25.42 -27.91 -8.74
N ASP A 180 -24.87 -26.80 -8.25
CA ASP A 180 -24.64 -26.59 -6.82
C ASP A 180 -25.97 -26.34 -6.08
N THR A 181 -26.23 -27.10 -5.02
CA THR A 181 -27.31 -26.76 -4.08
C THR A 181 -26.90 -25.50 -3.32
N ARG A 182 -27.65 -24.41 -3.48
CA ARG A 182 -27.32 -23.13 -2.85
C ARG A 182 -27.37 -23.24 -1.32
N ASN A 183 -26.20 -23.29 -0.70
CA ASN A 183 -26.00 -23.39 0.74
C ASN A 183 -24.83 -22.51 1.21
N MET A 184 -24.60 -22.42 2.52
CA MET A 184 -23.50 -21.64 3.08
C MET A 184 -22.13 -22.04 2.49
N TRP A 185 -21.84 -23.34 2.35
CA TRP A 185 -20.56 -23.84 1.85
C TRP A 185 -20.29 -23.48 0.39
N THR A 186 -21.33 -23.45 -0.45
CA THR A 186 -21.21 -22.93 -1.82
C THR A 186 -20.83 -21.44 -1.83
N ARG A 187 -21.36 -20.65 -0.87
CA ARG A 187 -21.00 -19.23 -0.72
C ARG A 187 -19.55 -19.07 -0.27
N VAL A 188 -19.11 -19.88 0.70
CA VAL A 188 -17.71 -19.90 1.18
C VAL A 188 -16.76 -20.28 0.05
N ARG A 189 -17.03 -21.36 -0.70
CA ARG A 189 -16.25 -21.77 -1.88
C ARG A 189 -16.12 -20.63 -2.90
N GLN A 190 -17.24 -19.99 -3.23
CA GLN A 190 -17.24 -18.88 -4.18
C GLN A 190 -16.49 -17.65 -3.64
N ALA A 191 -16.58 -17.38 -2.34
CA ALA A 191 -15.85 -16.30 -1.67
C ALA A 191 -14.34 -16.57 -1.67
N THR A 192 -13.89 -17.78 -1.28
CA THR A 192 -12.49 -18.21 -1.37
C THR A 192 -11.97 -18.03 -2.80
N GLY A 193 -12.74 -18.50 -3.78
CA GLY A 193 -12.41 -18.36 -5.20
C GLY A 193 -12.18 -16.92 -5.64
N ARG A 194 -13.05 -15.99 -5.23
CA ARG A 194 -12.90 -14.56 -5.53
C ARG A 194 -11.69 -13.95 -4.82
N LEU A 195 -11.48 -14.24 -3.54
CA LEU A 195 -10.35 -13.70 -2.79
C LEU A 195 -9.01 -14.14 -3.40
N VAL A 196 -8.89 -15.41 -3.80
CA VAL A 196 -7.67 -15.94 -4.43
C VAL A 196 -7.51 -15.47 -5.87
N LYS A 197 -8.54 -15.61 -6.72
CA LYS A 197 -8.41 -15.39 -8.16
C LYS A 197 -8.52 -13.91 -8.55
N THR A 198 -9.47 -13.19 -7.94
CA THR A 198 -9.77 -11.79 -8.25
C THR A 198 -8.93 -10.84 -7.40
N ASP A 199 -8.91 -11.05 -6.08
CA ASP A 199 -8.23 -10.14 -5.15
C ASP A 199 -6.75 -10.55 -4.92
N LYS A 200 -6.31 -11.69 -5.47
CA LYS A 200 -4.91 -12.18 -5.42
C LYS A 200 -4.38 -12.42 -4.01
N LEU A 201 -5.25 -12.82 -3.08
CA LEU A 201 -4.84 -13.17 -1.72
C LEU A 201 -4.28 -14.60 -1.66
N ASP A 202 -3.25 -14.79 -0.83
CA ASP A 202 -2.80 -16.11 -0.41
C ASP A 202 -3.69 -16.63 0.73
N VAL A 203 -4.74 -17.35 0.34
CA VAL A 203 -5.73 -17.96 1.23
C VAL A 203 -5.98 -19.38 0.76
N LYS A 204 -5.89 -20.34 1.67
CA LYS A 204 -6.03 -21.77 1.34
C LYS A 204 -6.68 -22.55 2.49
N TRP A 205 -7.63 -23.40 2.16
CA TRP A 205 -8.15 -24.42 3.07
C TRP A 205 -7.28 -25.66 3.01
N THR A 206 -6.95 -26.23 4.17
CA THR A 206 -6.15 -27.45 4.30
C THR A 206 -6.73 -28.34 5.40
N TRP A 207 -6.36 -29.62 5.39
CA TRP A 207 -6.52 -30.48 6.55
C TRP A 207 -5.25 -30.47 7.39
N ALA A 208 -5.42 -30.31 8.71
CA ALA A 208 -4.36 -30.39 9.70
C ALA A 208 -4.95 -30.87 11.04
N ASN A 209 -4.27 -31.78 11.74
CA ASN A 209 -4.68 -32.29 13.05
C ASN A 209 -6.14 -32.77 13.10
N ASP A 210 -6.52 -33.57 12.11
CA ASP A 210 -7.88 -34.10 11.93
C ASP A 210 -9.00 -33.04 11.88
N LYS A 211 -8.66 -31.82 11.46
CA LYS A 211 -9.62 -30.73 11.26
C LYS A 211 -9.32 -29.96 9.99
N ILE A 212 -10.38 -29.40 9.41
CA ILE A 212 -10.24 -28.44 8.32
C ILE A 212 -9.83 -27.07 8.88
N GLN A 213 -8.79 -26.48 8.30
CA GLN A 213 -8.20 -25.22 8.71
C GLN A 213 -8.07 -24.26 7.54
N LEU A 214 -8.25 -22.96 7.80
CA LEU A 214 -7.94 -21.89 6.86
C LEU A 214 -6.52 -21.38 7.13
N LEU A 215 -5.71 -21.32 6.08
CA LEU A 215 -4.42 -20.65 6.04
C LEU A 215 -4.58 -19.29 5.37
N VAL A 216 -3.96 -18.27 5.95
CA VAL A 216 -3.86 -16.92 5.39
C VAL A 216 -2.39 -16.52 5.43
N LEU A 217 -1.79 -16.23 4.27
CA LEU A 217 -0.35 -15.97 4.14
C LEU A 217 0.50 -17.13 4.70
N GLY A 218 0.09 -18.38 4.42
CA GLY A 218 0.72 -19.58 4.96
C GLY A 218 0.49 -19.86 6.46
N CYS A 219 -0.12 -18.94 7.21
CA CYS A 219 -0.35 -19.10 8.65
C CYS A 219 -1.77 -19.60 8.96
N GLY A 220 -1.87 -20.59 9.83
CA GLY A 220 -3.13 -21.10 10.34
C GLY A 220 -3.89 -20.07 11.16
N VAL A 221 -5.17 -19.85 10.85
CA VAL A 221 -6.02 -18.90 11.58
C VAL A 221 -6.93 -19.60 12.57
N THR A 222 -7.41 -18.84 13.56
CA THR A 222 -8.41 -19.27 14.55
C THR A 222 -9.65 -18.39 14.49
N LYS A 223 -10.74 -18.76 15.17
CA LYS A 223 -11.95 -17.95 15.30
C LYS A 223 -11.71 -16.54 15.84
N LYS A 224 -10.64 -16.33 16.62
CA LYS A 224 -10.24 -15.03 17.18
C LYS A 224 -9.36 -14.22 16.21
N THR A 225 -8.50 -14.87 15.44
CA THR A 225 -7.49 -14.20 14.60
C THR A 225 -7.89 -14.05 13.13
N CYS A 226 -8.84 -14.86 12.65
CA CYS A 226 -9.23 -14.97 11.24
C CYS A 226 -9.58 -13.63 10.61
N GLU A 227 -10.44 -12.82 11.24
CA GLU A 227 -10.87 -11.54 10.69
C GLU A 227 -9.70 -10.56 10.52
N LYS A 228 -8.87 -10.42 11.55
CA LYS A 228 -7.70 -9.54 11.53
C LYS A 228 -6.72 -9.96 10.43
N MET A 229 -6.43 -11.26 10.32
CA MET A 229 -5.48 -11.79 9.34
C MET A 229 -5.99 -11.64 7.91
N LEU A 230 -7.27 -11.93 7.64
CA LEU A 230 -7.86 -11.74 6.31
C LEU A 230 -7.88 -10.26 5.91
N LYS A 231 -8.29 -9.36 6.81
CA LYS A 231 -8.24 -7.91 6.54
C LYS A 231 -6.80 -7.44 6.28
N GLY A 232 -5.83 -7.90 7.08
CA GLY A 232 -4.40 -7.63 6.87
C GLY A 232 -3.90 -8.10 5.51
N ALA A 233 -4.26 -9.32 5.08
CA ALA A 233 -3.92 -9.85 3.78
C ALA A 233 -4.52 -9.05 2.62
N VAL A 234 -5.78 -8.58 2.76
CA VAL A 234 -6.39 -7.65 1.79
C VAL A 234 -5.55 -6.38 1.67
N HIS A 235 -5.18 -5.77 2.78
CA HIS A 235 -4.36 -4.55 2.77
C HIS A 235 -2.98 -4.77 2.16
N GLN A 236 -2.32 -5.89 2.48
CA GLN A 236 -1.02 -6.25 1.91
C GLN A 236 -1.08 -6.45 0.39
N ALA A 237 -2.15 -7.07 -0.12
CA ALA A 237 -2.34 -7.21 -1.56
C ALA A 237 -2.43 -5.85 -2.28
N GLN A 238 -3.07 -4.85 -1.67
CA GLN A 238 -3.12 -3.50 -2.23
C GLN A 238 -1.74 -2.83 -2.27
N LEU A 239 -0.89 -3.09 -1.28
CA LEU A 239 0.49 -2.61 -1.27
C LEU A 239 1.31 -3.20 -2.41
N VAL A 240 1.23 -4.53 -2.61
CA VAL A 240 1.90 -5.21 -3.72
C VAL A 240 1.44 -4.65 -5.06
N HIS A 241 0.13 -4.38 -5.22
CA HIS A 241 -0.38 -3.77 -6.45
C HIS A 241 0.14 -2.34 -6.68
N LEU A 242 0.24 -1.51 -5.65
CA LEU A 242 0.75 -0.16 -5.79
C LEU A 242 2.24 -0.17 -6.13
N THR A 243 3.05 -0.97 -5.42
CA THR A 243 4.51 -1.00 -5.60
C THR A 243 4.95 -1.68 -6.90
N ALA A 244 4.13 -2.56 -7.46
CA ALA A 244 4.38 -3.18 -8.77
C ALA A 244 4.27 -2.20 -9.95
N LYS A 245 3.78 -0.97 -9.72
CA LYS A 245 3.71 0.05 -10.77
C LYS A 245 5.08 0.58 -11.16
N LYS A 246 5.16 1.16 -12.35
CA LYS A 246 6.39 1.70 -12.94
C LYS A 246 7.10 2.69 -12.01
N ILE A 247 8.41 2.54 -11.90
CA ILE A 247 9.31 3.52 -11.25
C ILE A 247 9.63 4.65 -12.24
N HIS A 248 9.55 5.90 -11.77
CA HIS A 248 9.75 7.10 -12.58
C HIS A 248 11.21 7.57 -12.55
N ASN A 249 12.16 6.72 -12.95
CA ASN A 249 13.61 7.00 -12.87
C ASN A 249 13.99 8.36 -13.46
N HIS A 250 13.46 8.70 -14.64
CA HIS A 250 13.75 9.99 -15.26
C HIS A 250 13.30 11.19 -14.41
N ALA A 251 12.11 11.12 -13.83
CA ALA A 251 11.60 12.15 -12.92
C ALA A 251 12.42 12.25 -11.63
N ILE A 252 12.85 11.11 -11.10
CA ILE A 252 13.75 11.04 -9.94
C ILE A 252 15.09 11.73 -10.25
N THR A 253 15.65 11.53 -11.44
CA THR A 253 16.84 12.24 -11.91
C THR A 253 16.59 13.74 -12.05
N LEU A 254 15.45 14.16 -12.62
CA LEU A 254 15.12 15.59 -12.74
C LEU A 254 14.95 16.28 -11.39
N ARG A 255 14.35 15.59 -10.41
CA ARG A 255 14.28 16.05 -9.02
C ARG A 255 15.66 16.29 -8.44
N HIS A 256 16.56 15.33 -8.62
CA HIS A 256 17.94 15.43 -8.17
C HIS A 256 18.67 16.61 -8.84
N ASN A 257 18.55 16.71 -10.16
CA ASN A 257 19.20 17.76 -10.95
C ASN A 257 18.70 19.16 -10.55
N ALA A 258 17.42 19.33 -10.20
CA ALA A 258 16.93 20.61 -9.72
C ALA A 258 17.68 21.12 -8.47
N ILE A 259 18.16 20.22 -7.60
CA ILE A 259 18.99 20.57 -6.45
C ILE A 259 20.42 20.88 -6.87
N VAL A 260 21.01 20.03 -7.71
CA VAL A 260 22.36 20.21 -8.27
C VAL A 260 22.46 21.56 -9.00
N ASP A 261 21.52 21.88 -9.88
CA ASP A 261 21.50 23.10 -10.68
C ASP A 261 21.42 24.35 -9.79
N ARG A 262 20.60 24.32 -8.73
CA ARG A 262 20.56 25.43 -7.75
C ARG A 262 21.90 25.62 -7.05
N LEU A 263 22.54 24.53 -6.66
CA LEU A 263 23.85 24.59 -6.00
C LEU A 263 24.90 25.16 -6.96
N ILE A 264 24.94 24.69 -8.20
CA ILE A 264 25.89 25.15 -9.22
C ILE A 264 25.68 26.63 -9.55
N ASN A 265 24.43 27.05 -9.76
CA ASN A 265 24.09 28.43 -10.13
C ASN A 265 24.35 29.43 -8.98
N ALA A 266 24.43 28.95 -7.74
CA ALA A 266 24.76 29.78 -6.58
C ALA A 266 26.24 30.14 -6.47
N ILE A 267 27.12 29.35 -7.11
CA ILE A 267 28.57 29.47 -6.95
C ILE A 267 29.09 30.60 -7.84
N LYS A 268 29.76 31.56 -7.20
CA LYS A 268 30.56 32.58 -7.89
C LYS A 268 32.01 32.12 -7.92
N LEU A 269 32.52 31.83 -9.12
CA LEU A 269 33.87 31.30 -9.29
C LEU A 269 34.87 32.46 -9.47
N PRO A 270 36.02 32.42 -8.76
CA PRO A 270 37.19 33.20 -9.15
C PRO A 270 37.74 32.71 -10.50
N ASP A 271 38.42 33.59 -11.23
CA ASP A 271 39.04 33.26 -12.54
C ASP A 271 40.08 32.13 -12.44
N THR A 272 40.64 31.90 -11.25
CA THR A 272 41.62 30.83 -10.97
C THR A 272 41.01 29.45 -10.75
N THR A 273 39.67 29.35 -10.69
CA THR A 273 38.98 28.11 -10.33
C THR A 273 38.25 27.48 -11.53
N THR A 274 38.63 26.25 -11.88
CA THR A 274 37.95 25.45 -12.89
C THR A 274 36.82 24.64 -12.27
N LYS A 275 35.64 24.65 -12.92
CA LYS A 275 34.45 23.90 -12.50
C LYS A 275 34.22 22.67 -13.39
N TYR A 276 34.01 21.53 -12.75
CA TYR A 276 33.62 20.26 -13.35
C TYR A 276 32.25 19.84 -12.81
N VAL A 277 31.32 19.45 -13.69
CA VAL A 277 29.94 19.07 -13.33
C VAL A 277 29.61 17.77 -14.02
N ASN A 278 29.24 16.73 -13.27
CA ASN A 278 28.84 15.42 -13.82
C ASN A 278 29.85 14.80 -14.81
N VAL A 279 31.14 15.11 -14.62
CA VAL A 279 32.23 14.62 -15.47
C VAL A 279 33.32 14.00 -14.62
N LYS A 280 34.15 13.16 -15.25
CA LYS A 280 35.36 12.65 -14.63
C LYS A 280 36.32 13.81 -14.37
N ILE A 281 36.94 13.83 -13.20
CA ILE A 281 37.93 14.86 -12.87
C ILE A 281 39.26 14.53 -13.56
N PRO A 282 39.90 15.48 -14.27
CA PRO A 282 41.21 15.27 -14.86
C PRO A 282 42.25 14.88 -13.82
N GLY A 283 43.15 13.97 -14.19
CA GLY A 283 44.20 13.50 -13.30
C GLY A 283 43.76 12.46 -12.28
N THR A 284 42.47 12.09 -12.18
CA THR A 284 42.04 11.02 -11.27
C THR A 284 41.91 9.67 -11.98
N ASP A 285 42.20 8.60 -11.25
CA ASP A 285 41.97 7.23 -11.72
C ASP A 285 40.48 6.87 -11.60
N GLY A 286 40.02 5.87 -12.36
CA GLY A 286 38.63 5.43 -12.34
C GLY A 286 37.65 6.20 -13.25
N GLN A 287 36.35 5.94 -13.06
CA GLN A 287 35.23 6.44 -13.89
C GLN A 287 34.20 7.25 -13.09
N LEU A 288 34.53 7.62 -11.84
CA LEU A 288 33.63 8.36 -10.97
C LEU A 288 33.40 9.77 -11.51
N ARG A 289 32.16 10.23 -11.41
CA ARG A 289 31.69 11.54 -11.86
C ARG A 289 30.92 12.20 -10.72
N PRO A 290 31.56 13.04 -9.90
CA PRO A 290 30.85 13.79 -8.87
C PRO A 290 29.93 14.83 -9.50
N ASP A 291 28.86 15.20 -8.80
CA ASP A 291 27.92 16.21 -9.27
C ASP A 291 28.59 17.59 -9.44
N LEU A 292 29.55 17.91 -8.56
CA LEU A 292 30.34 19.14 -8.61
C LEU A 292 31.78 18.90 -8.13
N ALA A 293 32.75 19.39 -8.90
CA ALA A 293 34.12 19.56 -8.43
C ALA A 293 34.69 20.92 -8.86
N LEU A 294 35.32 21.61 -7.92
CA LEU A 294 36.02 22.87 -8.14
C LEU A 294 37.50 22.68 -7.86
N ILE A 295 38.35 23.09 -8.80
CA ILE A 295 39.81 22.98 -8.69
C ILE A 295 40.42 24.34 -8.93
N ASP A 296 41.14 24.84 -7.93
CA ASP A 296 41.98 26.03 -8.03
C ASP A 296 43.45 25.60 -7.94
N HIS A 297 44.15 25.65 -9.08
CA HIS A 297 45.55 25.25 -9.16
C HIS A 297 46.51 26.27 -8.53
N VAL A 298 46.10 27.54 -8.44
CA VAL A 298 46.91 28.64 -7.88
C VAL A 298 46.91 28.55 -6.36
N LYS A 299 45.72 28.44 -5.76
CA LYS A 299 45.55 28.29 -4.31
C LYS A 299 45.71 26.85 -3.84
N LYS A 300 45.98 25.91 -4.75
CA LYS A 300 46.07 24.47 -4.48
C LYS A 300 44.87 23.98 -3.66
N ARG A 301 43.65 24.27 -4.13
CA ARG A 301 42.41 23.92 -3.43
C ARG A 301 41.48 23.10 -4.30
N VAL A 302 40.97 22.00 -3.76
CA VAL A 302 39.98 21.14 -4.41
C VAL A 302 38.73 21.03 -3.53
N THR A 303 37.55 21.09 -4.13
CA THR A 303 36.27 20.92 -3.45
C THR A 303 35.39 20.02 -4.29
N ILE A 304 35.07 18.84 -3.75
CA ILE A 304 34.24 17.82 -4.39
C ILE A 304 32.95 17.70 -3.60
N VAL A 305 31.83 17.83 -4.29
CA VAL A 305 30.50 17.77 -3.70
C VAL A 305 29.63 16.84 -4.53
N ASP A 306 28.96 15.92 -3.85
CA ASP A 306 27.97 15.02 -4.45
C ASP A 306 26.62 15.23 -3.76
N VAL A 307 25.59 15.47 -4.54
CA VAL A 307 24.22 15.64 -4.07
C VAL A 307 23.61 14.26 -3.88
N THR A 308 22.78 14.13 -2.84
CA THR A 308 22.02 12.91 -2.62
C THR A 308 20.67 13.20 -2.04
N MET A 309 19.69 12.40 -2.48
CA MET A 309 18.33 12.47 -1.99
C MET A 309 17.99 11.16 -1.31
N SER A 310 18.15 11.14 0.02
CA SER A 310 17.78 10.01 0.86
C SER A 310 16.36 10.21 1.39
N PHE A 311 15.56 9.14 1.41
CA PHE A 311 14.23 9.21 2.00
C PHE A 311 14.34 9.47 3.50
N GLU A 312 13.81 10.60 3.93
CA GLU A 312 13.69 10.98 5.34
C GLU A 312 12.57 10.18 5.99
N ASN A 313 12.92 9.00 6.50
CA ASN A 313 12.13 8.40 7.56
C ASN A 313 12.43 9.17 8.87
N TYR A 314 11.67 8.91 9.94
CA TYR A 314 11.83 9.58 11.24
C TYR A 314 13.18 9.32 11.94
N ASP A 315 14.15 8.70 11.25
CA ASP A 315 15.46 8.31 11.76
C ASP A 315 16.56 9.21 11.17
N LEU A 316 17.19 10.01 12.03
CA LEU A 316 18.25 10.95 11.65
C LEU A 316 19.51 10.25 11.11
N SER A 317 19.73 8.98 11.45
CA SER A 317 20.90 8.21 11.01
C SER A 317 20.94 7.94 9.51
N VAL A 318 19.81 8.12 8.80
CA VAL A 318 19.73 7.91 7.35
C VAL A 318 20.57 8.94 6.58
N PHE A 319 20.61 10.19 7.04
CA PHE A 319 21.43 11.22 6.40
C PHE A 319 22.92 11.02 6.70
N GLU A 320 23.26 10.61 7.93
CA GLU A 320 24.64 10.26 8.31
C GLU A 320 25.15 9.08 7.47
N SER A 321 24.37 8.00 7.39
CA SER A 321 24.71 6.82 6.59
C SER A 321 24.86 7.13 5.10
N ALA A 322 24.00 8.00 4.56
CA ALA A 322 24.07 8.45 3.17
C ALA A 322 25.31 9.31 2.91
N ARG A 323 25.64 10.22 3.83
CA ARG A 323 26.84 11.04 3.81
C ARG A 323 28.08 10.16 3.79
N ASP A 324 28.20 9.24 4.75
CA ASP A 324 29.34 8.31 4.86
C ASP A 324 29.48 7.42 3.63
N GLY A 325 28.37 6.99 3.03
CA GLY A 325 28.37 6.26 1.77
C GLY A 325 28.99 7.07 0.63
N LYS A 326 28.64 8.35 0.50
CA LYS A 326 29.22 9.25 -0.52
C LYS A 326 30.68 9.58 -0.24
N LEU A 327 31.04 9.85 1.02
CA LEU A 327 32.43 10.12 1.39
C LEU A 327 33.33 8.92 1.07
N ARG A 328 32.90 7.71 1.41
CA ARG A 328 33.62 6.47 1.04
C ARG A 328 33.73 6.30 -0.48
N LYS A 329 32.65 6.56 -1.23
CA LYS A 329 32.63 6.42 -2.70
C LYS A 329 33.70 7.29 -3.38
N TYR A 330 33.95 8.49 -2.88
CA TYR A 330 34.90 9.44 -3.49
C TYR A 330 36.23 9.58 -2.72
N ALA A 331 36.50 8.68 -1.76
CA ALA A 331 37.69 8.73 -0.91
C ALA A 331 38.99 8.66 -1.73
N ASP A 332 39.04 7.86 -2.80
CA ASP A 332 40.24 7.73 -3.63
C ASP A 332 40.61 9.04 -4.32
N ILE A 333 39.62 9.78 -4.82
CA ILE A 333 39.83 11.10 -5.43
C ILE A 333 40.32 12.09 -4.38
N PHE A 334 39.73 12.06 -3.18
CA PHE A 334 40.15 12.91 -2.06
C PHE A 334 41.61 12.63 -1.65
N ASN A 335 41.97 11.36 -1.47
CA ASN A 335 43.31 10.94 -1.09
C ASN A 335 44.35 11.31 -2.14
N LYS A 336 44.01 11.18 -3.44
CA LYS A 336 44.90 11.57 -4.54
C LYS A 336 45.24 13.05 -4.51
N PHE A 337 44.25 13.93 -4.48
CA PHE A 337 44.51 15.37 -4.49
C PHE A 337 45.22 15.86 -3.22
N ASN A 338 44.95 15.23 -2.07
CA ASN A 338 45.73 15.51 -0.86
C ASN A 338 47.19 15.08 -1.01
N ALA A 339 47.46 13.91 -1.60
CA ALA A 339 48.83 13.47 -1.90
C ALA A 339 49.54 14.41 -2.88
N ASP A 340 48.81 14.99 -3.84
CA ASP A 340 49.30 15.99 -4.79
C ASP A 340 49.46 17.41 -4.17
N GLY A 341 49.25 17.54 -2.85
CA GLY A 341 49.46 18.77 -2.08
C GLY A 341 48.33 19.79 -2.15
N TYR A 342 47.11 19.38 -2.51
CA TYR A 342 45.94 20.26 -2.50
C TYR A 342 45.21 20.22 -1.15
N ASP A 343 44.72 21.37 -0.68
CA ASP A 343 43.66 21.46 0.33
C ASP A 343 42.36 20.92 -0.28
N THR A 344 42.11 19.64 -0.05
CA THR A 344 40.97 18.92 -0.63
C THR A 344 39.82 18.84 0.37
N PHE A 345 38.62 19.20 -0.08
CA PHE A 345 37.38 19.01 0.66
C PHE A 345 36.48 18.04 -0.08
N LEU A 346 35.93 17.06 0.64
CA LEU A 346 34.91 16.14 0.13
C LEU A 346 33.64 16.28 0.98
N GLY A 347 32.51 16.56 0.34
CA GLY A 347 31.24 16.76 1.03
C GLY A 347 30.06 16.09 0.32
N ALA A 348 29.15 15.52 1.11
CA ALA A 348 27.82 15.15 0.63
C ALA A 348 26.85 16.32 0.89
N PHE A 349 25.99 16.60 -0.09
CA PHE A 349 24.93 17.60 0.01
C PHE A 349 23.57 16.90 -0.03
N ILE A 350 22.86 16.89 1.10
CA ILE A 350 21.71 16.00 1.30
C ILE A 350 20.42 16.80 1.44
N VAL A 351 19.46 16.52 0.57
CA VAL A 351 18.10 17.07 0.66
C VAL A 351 17.10 15.93 0.57
N GLY A 352 16.20 15.85 1.55
CA GLY A 352 15.15 14.84 1.62
C GLY A 352 14.04 15.10 0.60
N PRO A 353 13.41 14.06 0.04
CA PRO A 353 12.34 14.20 -0.93
C PRO A 353 11.05 14.81 -0.35
N LEU A 354 10.86 14.83 0.97
CA LEU A 354 9.72 15.43 1.67
C LEU A 354 10.07 16.79 2.31
N GLY A 355 11.28 17.30 2.07
CA GLY A 355 11.74 18.61 2.52
C GLY A 355 12.82 18.61 3.60
N GLY A 356 13.38 17.46 3.91
CA GLY A 356 14.47 17.30 4.86
C GLY A 356 15.72 18.06 4.43
N TRP A 357 16.39 18.65 5.40
CA TRP A 357 17.63 19.38 5.17
C TRP A 357 18.68 18.91 6.15
N ASP A 358 19.75 18.33 5.64
CA ASP A 358 20.84 17.89 6.49
C ASP A 358 21.68 19.07 7.02
N GLN A 359 22.03 19.02 8.31
CA GLN A 359 22.81 20.09 8.94
C GLN A 359 24.25 20.14 8.40
N GLY A 360 24.79 19.00 7.93
CA GLY A 360 26.10 18.94 7.30
C GLY A 360 26.19 19.74 5.98
N ASN A 361 25.06 20.13 5.38
CA ASN A 361 25.05 21.01 4.22
C ASN A 361 25.68 22.37 4.51
N GLU A 362 25.58 22.88 5.74
CA GLU A 362 26.11 24.20 6.09
C GLU A 362 27.64 24.29 5.92
N VAL A 363 28.35 23.19 6.19
CA VAL A 363 29.80 23.11 5.96
C VAL A 363 30.12 23.19 4.46
N VAL A 364 29.34 22.49 3.63
CA VAL A 364 29.48 22.50 2.17
C VAL A 364 29.23 23.91 1.62
N LEU A 365 28.17 24.58 2.06
CA LEU A 365 27.83 25.93 1.62
C LEU A 365 28.92 26.95 1.97
N ARG A 366 29.48 26.86 3.19
CA ARG A 366 30.62 27.70 3.59
C ARG A 366 31.85 27.43 2.72
N ARG A 367 32.17 26.16 2.44
CA ARG A 367 33.31 25.80 1.58
C ARG A 367 33.17 26.36 0.17
N LEU A 368 31.95 26.37 -0.35
CA LEU A 368 31.58 26.95 -1.66
C LEU A 368 31.48 28.49 -1.65
N ALA A 369 31.84 29.15 -0.55
CA ALA A 369 31.77 30.60 -0.37
C ALA A 369 30.36 31.19 -0.59
N ILE A 370 29.31 30.41 -0.31
CA ILE A 370 27.93 30.87 -0.40
C ILE A 370 27.59 31.62 0.90
N SER A 371 27.15 32.88 0.78
CA SER A 371 26.80 33.69 1.94
C SER A 371 25.65 33.07 2.75
N VAL A 372 25.71 33.21 4.08
CA VAL A 372 24.68 32.68 5.00
C VAL A 372 23.28 33.21 4.65
N LYS A 373 23.18 34.49 4.28
CA LYS A 373 21.92 35.12 3.87
C LYS A 373 21.33 34.43 2.64
N TYR A 374 22.16 34.16 1.63
CA TYR A 374 21.72 33.47 0.42
C TYR A 374 21.45 31.99 0.65
N ALA A 375 22.25 31.32 1.48
CA ALA A 375 22.05 29.93 1.89
C ALA A 375 20.66 29.71 2.51
N GLY A 376 20.19 30.63 3.36
CA GLY A 376 18.85 30.57 3.94
C GLY A 376 17.72 30.63 2.91
N LEU A 377 17.87 31.44 1.85
CA LEU A 377 16.93 31.47 0.72
C LEU A 377 17.03 30.18 -0.10
N MET A 378 18.26 29.75 -0.40
CA MET A 378 18.53 28.57 -1.23
C MET A 378 17.96 27.30 -0.61
N LYS A 379 18.08 27.12 0.70
CA LYS A 379 17.44 26.04 1.46
C LYS A 379 15.94 25.98 1.18
N LYS A 380 15.22 27.11 1.32
CA LYS A 380 13.77 27.17 1.08
C LYS A 380 13.41 26.78 -0.36
N LEU A 381 14.18 27.26 -1.33
CA LEU A 381 13.94 26.99 -2.75
C LEU A 381 14.24 25.54 -3.14
N MET A 382 15.35 24.98 -2.65
CA MET A 382 15.73 23.58 -2.86
C MET A 382 14.71 22.63 -2.24
N VAL A 383 14.28 22.90 -1.01
CA VAL A 383 13.22 22.13 -0.33
C VAL A 383 11.91 22.20 -1.11
N ALA A 384 11.52 23.40 -1.57
CA ALA A 384 10.31 23.56 -2.38
C ALA A 384 10.36 22.77 -3.68
N ASP A 385 11.51 22.74 -4.37
CA ASP A 385 11.67 21.93 -5.58
C ASP A 385 11.66 20.43 -5.30
N ALA A 386 12.33 19.98 -4.23
CA ALA A 386 12.32 18.58 -3.83
C ALA A 386 10.88 18.09 -3.59
N VAL A 387 10.09 18.85 -2.83
CA VAL A 387 8.69 18.54 -2.52
C VAL A 387 7.81 18.60 -3.78
N ARG A 388 7.98 19.62 -4.63
CA ARG A 388 7.24 19.77 -5.88
C ARG A 388 7.43 18.56 -6.80
N TRP A 389 8.69 18.19 -7.06
CA TRP A 389 9.00 17.01 -7.86
C TRP A 389 8.52 15.71 -7.22
N SER A 390 8.65 15.55 -5.91
CA SER A 390 8.13 14.37 -5.21
C SER A 390 6.62 14.23 -5.35
N LYS A 391 5.88 15.34 -5.25
CA LYS A 391 4.44 15.37 -5.52
C LYS A 391 4.15 14.96 -6.96
N ASP A 392 4.85 15.52 -7.95
CA ASP A 392 4.61 15.22 -9.36
C ASP A 392 4.92 13.74 -9.69
N ILE A 393 6.00 13.19 -9.13
CA ILE A 393 6.34 11.76 -9.21
C ILE A 393 5.24 10.90 -8.59
N TYR A 394 4.77 11.26 -7.39
CA TYR A 394 3.72 10.54 -6.70
C TYR A 394 2.41 10.55 -7.48
N ILE A 395 2.00 11.72 -7.99
CA ILE A 395 0.78 11.87 -8.79
C ILE A 395 0.90 11.05 -10.08
N GLU A 396 2.02 11.14 -10.82
CA GLU A 396 2.26 10.31 -12.00
C GLU A 396 2.18 8.81 -11.68
N HIS A 397 2.74 8.38 -10.56
CA HIS A 397 2.72 6.99 -10.12
C HIS A 397 1.30 6.49 -9.82
N VAL A 398 0.48 7.30 -9.15
CA VAL A 398 -0.90 6.90 -8.85
C VAL A 398 -1.81 7.00 -10.08
N CYS A 399 -1.68 8.02 -10.94
CA CYS A 399 -2.61 8.25 -12.06
C CYS A 399 -2.14 7.72 -13.43
N GLY A 400 -0.87 7.40 -13.59
CA GLY A 400 -0.27 7.00 -14.87
C GLY A 400 -0.10 8.13 -15.89
N GLN A 401 -0.38 9.39 -15.52
CA GLN A 401 -0.26 10.55 -16.40
C GLN A 401 0.98 11.38 -16.03
N ARG A 402 1.82 11.67 -17.02
CA ARG A 402 3.01 12.53 -16.88
C ARG A 402 2.63 13.88 -16.26
N GLN A 403 3.35 14.31 -15.23
CA GLN A 403 3.07 15.56 -14.49
C GLN A 403 4.01 16.72 -14.83
N TYR A 404 5.02 16.49 -15.67
CA TYR A 404 6.04 17.48 -16.01
C TYR A 404 6.35 17.45 -17.51
N GLN A 405 6.78 18.59 -18.05
CA GLN A 405 7.32 18.69 -19.40
C GLN A 405 8.84 18.49 -19.31
N ALA A 406 9.39 17.65 -20.19
CA ALA A 406 10.81 17.35 -20.26
C ALA A 406 11.57 18.37 -21.10
#